data_AF-A0A2P6C6G2-F1
#
_entry.id   AF-A0A2P6C6G2-F1
#
_cell.length_a   1.000
_cell.length_b   1.000
_cell.length_c   1.000
_cell.angle_alpha   90.00
_cell.angle_beta   90.00
_cell.angle_gamma   90.00
#
_symmetry.space_group_name_H-M   'P 1'
#
loop_
_entity.id
_entity.type
_entity.pdbx_description
1 polymer ?
#
loop_
_entity_poly.entity_id
_entity_poly.type
_entity_poly.pdbx_seq_one_letter_code
_entity_poly.pdbx_strand_id
1 'polypeptide(L)'
;MGTKEKILEKIHGLINDKFQTPTEAFQFYDKDKDGSLNKDELKDLLKNADISSFLRGIVANELIKGYDKSGDEAINLEEFKIAISELERDL
;
A
#
# COMPACT_ATOMS: atom_id res chain seq x y z
N MET A 1 9.25 13.79 -9.99
CA MET A 1 8.92 12.42 -9.59
C MET A 1 9.52 12.18 -8.21
N GLY A 2 8.74 12.47 -7.17
CA GLY A 2 9.13 12.29 -5.78
C GLY A 2 9.23 10.81 -5.40
N THR A 3 9.88 10.52 -4.26
CA THR A 3 10.04 9.16 -3.74
C THR A 3 8.69 8.44 -3.60
N LYS A 4 7.64 9.16 -3.17
CA LYS A 4 6.27 8.65 -3.04
C LYS A 4 5.67 8.12 -4.34
N GLU A 5 5.85 8.82 -5.46
CA GLU A 5 5.27 8.43 -6.75
C GLU A 5 5.88 7.11 -7.23
N LYS A 6 7.21 6.95 -7.13
CA LYS A 6 7.90 5.70 -7.52
C LYS A 6 7.49 4.49 -6.69
N ILE A 7 7.17 4.71 -5.42
CA ILE A 7 6.72 3.65 -4.52
C ILE A 7 5.33 3.18 -4.95
N LEU A 8 4.42 4.13 -5.16
CA LEU A 8 3.05 3.82 -5.56
C LEU A 8 3.03 3.15 -6.94
N GLU A 9 3.89 3.57 -7.88
CA GLU A 9 4.06 2.91 -9.19
C GLU A 9 4.45 1.42 -9.03
N LYS A 10 5.41 1.12 -8.14
CA LYS A 10 5.81 -0.26 -7.83
C LYS A 10 4.68 -1.07 -7.20
N ILE A 11 3.90 -0.47 -6.29
CA ILE A 11 2.75 -1.13 -5.68
C ILE A 11 1.67 -1.40 -6.71
N HIS A 12 1.34 -0.42 -7.55
CA HIS A 12 0.36 -0.57 -8.62
C HIS A 12 0.79 -1.65 -9.62
N GLY A 13 2.07 -1.64 -10.04
CA GLY A 13 2.63 -2.68 -10.89
C GLY A 13 2.54 -4.07 -10.24
N LEU A 14 2.85 -4.19 -8.95
CA LEU A 14 2.69 -5.45 -8.21
C LEU A 14 1.22 -5.90 -8.17
N ILE A 15 0.29 -4.97 -7.93
CA ILE A 15 -1.14 -5.27 -7.89
C ILE A 15 -1.56 -5.79 -9.26
N ASN A 16 -1.27 -5.07 -10.35
CA ASN A 16 -1.66 -5.48 -11.71
C ASN A 16 -0.94 -6.75 -12.22
N ASP A 17 0.25 -7.07 -11.70
CA ASP A 17 1.00 -8.27 -12.05
C ASP A 17 0.50 -9.51 -11.29
N LYS A 18 0.23 -9.39 -9.99
CA LYS A 18 -0.12 -10.53 -9.12
C LYS A 18 -1.59 -10.67 -8.78
N PHE A 19 -2.37 -9.61 -8.93
CA PHE A 19 -3.76 -9.51 -8.51
C PHE A 19 -4.59 -8.85 -9.63
N GLN A 20 -5.91 -9.08 -9.66
CA GLN A 20 -6.77 -8.38 -10.63
C GLN A 20 -7.35 -7.11 -10.04
N THR A 21 -7.46 -7.04 -8.71
CA THR A 21 -8.07 -5.90 -8.02
C THR A 21 -7.26 -5.49 -6.79
N PRO A 22 -7.31 -4.19 -6.39
CA PRO A 22 -6.71 -3.75 -5.13
C PRO A 22 -7.31 -4.46 -3.91
N THR A 23 -8.58 -4.88 -4.00
CA THR A 23 -9.24 -5.67 -2.95
C THR A 23 -8.59 -7.03 -2.73
N GLU A 24 -8.24 -7.75 -3.81
CA GLU A 24 -7.57 -9.04 -3.70
C GLU A 24 -6.16 -8.90 -3.12
N ALA A 25 -5.41 -7.90 -3.57
CA ALA A 25 -4.11 -7.59 -2.99
C ALA A 25 -4.24 -7.30 -1.49
N PHE A 26 -5.20 -6.45 -1.12
CA PHE A 26 -5.48 -6.13 0.28
C PHE A 26 -5.76 -7.38 1.11
N GLN A 27 -6.72 -8.21 0.69
CA GLN A 27 -7.09 -9.43 1.41
C GLN A 27 -5.96 -10.47 1.50
N PHE A 28 -5.01 -10.43 0.56
CA PHE A 28 -3.84 -11.30 0.59
C PHE A 28 -2.80 -10.82 1.62
N TYR A 29 -2.65 -9.51 1.79
CA TYR A 29 -1.69 -8.91 2.71
C TYR A 29 -2.23 -8.74 4.13
N ASP A 30 -3.54 -8.60 4.27
CA ASP A 30 -4.29 -8.63 5.54
C ASP A 30 -4.25 -10.06 6.11
N LYS A 31 -3.18 -10.34 6.85
CA LYS A 31 -2.87 -11.67 7.40
C LYS A 31 -3.74 -11.98 8.59
N ASP A 32 -4.03 -10.97 9.41
CA ASP A 32 -4.84 -11.13 10.61
C ASP A 32 -6.35 -10.95 10.37
N LYS A 33 -6.73 -10.46 9.18
CA LYS A 33 -8.12 -10.33 8.71
C LYS A 33 -8.94 -9.38 9.57
N ASP A 34 -8.31 -8.33 10.12
CA ASP A 34 -9.01 -7.27 10.82
C ASP A 34 -9.68 -6.27 9.86
N GLY A 35 -9.38 -6.36 8.57
CA GLY A 35 -9.90 -5.44 7.55
C GLY A 35 -9.07 -4.16 7.42
N SER A 36 -7.85 -4.15 7.96
CA SER A 36 -6.89 -3.06 7.87
C SER A 36 -5.51 -3.61 7.49
N LEU A 37 -4.65 -2.77 6.92
CA LEU A 37 -3.24 -3.12 6.70
C LEU A 37 -2.40 -2.34 7.68
N ASN A 38 -1.92 -3.03 8.69
CA ASN A 38 -1.01 -2.45 9.66
C ASN A 38 0.39 -2.23 9.06
N LYS A 39 1.25 -1.56 9.82
CA LYS A 39 2.61 -1.21 9.39
C LYS A 39 3.45 -2.43 9.00
N ASP A 40 3.26 -3.58 9.62
CA ASP A 40 4.04 -4.78 9.32
C ASP A 40 3.53 -5.52 8.08
N GLU A 41 2.23 -5.51 7.84
CA GLU A 41 1.63 -6.05 6.61
C GLU A 41 1.97 -5.18 5.40
N LEU A 42 1.93 -3.85 5.56
CA LEU A 42 2.41 -2.92 4.53
C LEU A 42 3.88 -3.13 4.20
N LYS A 43 4.74 -3.44 5.18
CA LYS A 43 6.14 -3.80 4.89
C LYS A 43 6.24 -5.07 4.04
N ASP A 44 5.36 -6.04 4.22
CA ASP A 44 5.34 -7.28 3.43
C ASP A 44 4.92 -6.98 1.98
N LEU A 45 3.88 -6.16 1.80
CA LEU A 45 3.47 -5.63 0.49
C LEU A 45 4.61 -4.90 -0.20
N LEU A 46 5.27 -3.97 0.50
CA LEU A 46 6.39 -3.19 -0.03
C LEU A 46 7.59 -4.09 -0.37
N LYS A 47 7.82 -5.15 0.39
CA LYS A 47 8.85 -6.15 0.09
C LYS A 47 8.56 -6.86 -1.22
N ASN A 48 7.30 -7.24 -1.46
CA ASN A 48 6.90 -7.86 -2.72
C ASN A 48 6.92 -6.89 -3.90
N ALA A 49 6.71 -5.59 -3.66
CA ALA A 49 6.89 -4.52 -4.64
C ALA A 49 8.37 -4.18 -4.93
N ASP A 50 9.30 -5.00 -4.43
CA ASP A 50 10.74 -4.84 -4.62
C ASP A 50 11.25 -3.49 -4.07
N ILE A 51 10.70 -3.07 -2.92
CA ILE A 51 11.15 -1.88 -2.18
C ILE A 51 12.23 -2.30 -1.19
N SER A 52 13.34 -1.56 -1.19
CA SER A 52 14.49 -1.82 -0.33
C SER A 52 14.13 -1.83 1.15
N SER A 53 14.67 -2.79 1.91
CA SER A 53 14.39 -3.00 3.35
C SER A 53 14.56 -1.76 4.21
N PHE A 54 15.56 -0.95 3.87
CA PHE A 54 15.84 0.32 4.54
C PHE A 54 14.71 1.34 4.38
N LEU A 55 14.06 1.36 3.22
CA LEU A 55 12.98 2.30 2.92
C LEU A 55 11.62 1.79 3.39
N ARG A 56 11.37 0.48 3.42
CA ARG A 56 10.05 -0.09 3.74
C ARG A 56 9.43 0.47 5.01
N GLY A 57 10.22 0.66 6.07
CA GLY A 57 9.72 1.22 7.33
C GLY A 57 9.30 2.69 7.23
N ILE A 58 10.06 3.50 6.51
CA ILE A 58 9.77 4.92 6.26
C ILE A 58 8.55 5.03 5.35
N VAL A 59 8.54 4.24 4.28
CA VAL A 59 7.51 4.23 3.26
C VAL A 59 6.16 3.77 3.82
N ALA A 60 6.12 2.65 4.56
CA ALA A 60 4.89 2.20 5.20
C ALA A 60 4.33 3.30 6.11
N ASN A 61 5.20 3.98 6.85
CA ASN A 61 4.81 5.08 7.73
C ASN A 61 4.32 6.32 6.98
N GLU A 62 4.92 6.66 5.84
CA GLU A 62 4.44 7.75 4.97
C GLU A 62 3.11 7.41 4.30
N LEU A 63 2.93 6.16 3.84
CA LEU A 63 1.67 5.70 3.25
C LEU A 63 0.54 5.78 4.27
N ILE A 64 0.75 5.24 5.48
CA ILE A 64 -0.23 5.36 6.58
C ILE A 64 -0.52 6.84 6.82
N LYS A 65 0.49 7.69 7.05
CA LYS A 65 0.26 9.12 7.32
C LYS A 65 -0.44 9.89 6.18
N GLY A 66 -0.30 9.46 4.93
CA GLY A 66 -0.95 10.09 3.78
C GLY A 66 -2.42 9.69 3.63
N TYR A 67 -2.70 8.41 3.86
CA TYR A 67 -3.97 7.78 3.48
C TYR A 67 -4.85 7.34 4.66
N ASP A 68 -4.30 7.21 5.87
CA ASP A 68 -5.04 7.00 7.12
C ASP A 68 -5.88 8.24 7.45
N LYS A 69 -7.17 8.17 7.10
CA LYS A 69 -8.21 9.15 7.39
C LYS A 69 -9.01 8.76 8.63
N SER A 70 -9.09 7.48 8.97
CA SER A 70 -9.76 7.00 10.18
C SER A 70 -8.95 7.26 11.46
N GLY A 71 -7.64 7.42 11.36
CA GLY A 71 -6.74 7.71 12.48
C GLY A 71 -6.42 6.51 13.34
N ASP A 72 -6.45 5.31 12.77
CA ASP A 72 -6.18 4.04 13.47
C ASP A 72 -4.76 3.51 13.28
N GLU A 73 -3.89 4.29 12.62
CA GLU A 73 -2.50 3.93 12.31
C GLU A 73 -2.36 2.69 11.39
N ALA A 74 -3.45 2.28 10.74
CA ALA A 74 -3.47 1.32 9.64
C ALA A 74 -4.18 1.93 8.41
N ILE A 75 -4.19 1.16 7.32
CA ILE A 75 -4.91 1.54 6.10
C ILE A 75 -6.04 0.55 5.89
N ASN A 76 -7.28 1.01 5.95
CA ASN A 76 -8.43 0.16 5.64
C ASN A 76 -8.61 -0.02 4.12
N LEU A 77 -9.50 -0.94 3.74
CA LEU A 77 -9.74 -1.28 2.33
C LEU A 77 -10.14 -0.06 1.47
N GLU A 78 -10.92 0.88 2.03
CA GLU A 78 -11.37 2.06 1.30
C GLU A 78 -10.21 3.03 1.05
N GLU A 79 -9.41 3.30 2.09
CA GLU A 79 -8.20 4.12 2.00
C GLU A 79 -7.17 3.54 1.05
N PHE A 80 -6.99 2.21 1.09
CA PHE A 80 -6.09 1.52 0.17
C PHE A 80 -6.55 1.70 -1.28
N LYS A 81 -7.83 1.52 -1.57
CA LYS A 81 -8.38 1.75 -2.92
C LYS A 81 -8.19 3.20 -3.37
N ILE A 82 -8.43 4.17 -2.49
CA ILE A 82 -8.22 5.59 -2.78
C ILE A 82 -6.75 5.83 -3.13
N ALA A 83 -5.80 5.28 -2.36
CA ALA A 83 -4.37 5.42 -2.62
C ALA A 83 -3.95 4.89 -3.99
N ILE A 84 -4.50 3.74 -4.40
CA ILE A 84 -4.22 3.15 -5.72
C ILE A 84 -4.90 3.94 -6.84
N SER A 85 -6.17 4.31 -6.69
CA SER A 85 -6.93 5.05 -7.71
C SER A 85 -6.45 6.50 -7.88
N GLU A 86 -5.91 7.12 -6.83
CA GLU A 86 -5.30 8.45 -6.92
C GLU A 86 -4.04 8.42 -7.81
N LEU A 87 -3.29 7.32 -7.77
CA LEU A 87 -2.13 7.12 -8.64
C LEU A 87 -2.53 6.96 -10.12
N GLU A 88 -3.59 6.21 -10.40
CA GLU A 88 -4.09 6.01 -11.78
C GLU A 88 -4.53 7.33 -12.46
N ARG A 89 -4.84 8.36 -11.68
CA ARG A 89 -5.24 9.69 -12.19
C ARG A 89 -4.07 10.59 -12.57
N ASP A 90 -2.87 10.32 -12.05
CA ASP A 90 -1.67 11.15 -12.25
C ASP A 90 -0.65 10.51 -13.23
N LEU A 91 -0.94 9.31 -13.75
CA LEU A 91 -0.21 8.61 -14.82
C LEU A 91 -0.79 8.93 -16.20
#